data_AF-A0A6M1XRU3-F1
#
_entry.id   AF-A0A6M1XRU3-F1
#
_cell.length_a   1.000
_cell.length_b   1.000
_cell.length_c   1.000
_cell.angle_alpha   90.00
_cell.angle_beta   90.00
_cell.angle_gamma   90.00
#
_symmetry.space_group_name_H-M   'P 1'
#
loop_
_entity.id
_entity.type
_entity.pdbx_description
1 polymer ?
#
loop_
_entity_poly.entity_id
_entity_poly.type
_entity_poly.pdbx_seq_one_letter_code
_entity_poly.pdbx_strand_id
1 'polypeptide(L)'
;LVFYADKEHGSNFEYLTGFIPRFEEGLLVLNKDGATTLILGNENLKLCQHARISADLIHYPAFSLPNQPLAGEQKLSQIFETLLDDTAQKIGIVGWKMFTTQ
;
A
#
# COMPACT_ATOMS: atom_id res chain seq x y z
N LEU A 1 -5.16 -9.93 -3.65
CA LEU A 1 -6.08 -8.91 -3.08
C LEU A 1 -5.28 -7.64 -2.85
N VAL A 2 -5.88 -6.48 -3.06
CA VAL A 2 -5.25 -5.19 -2.79
C VAL A 2 -6.14 -4.41 -1.84
N PHE A 3 -5.59 -4.01 -0.70
CA PHE A 3 -6.29 -3.22 0.32
C PHE A 3 -5.73 -1.81 0.28
N TYR A 4 -6.58 -0.85 -0.05
CA TYR A 4 -6.31 0.57 0.06
C TYR A 4 -6.72 1.10 1.43
N ALA A 5 -5.87 1.94 2.01
CA ALA A 5 -6.11 2.57 3.29
C ALA A 5 -5.77 4.06 3.25
N ASP A 6 -6.76 4.86 3.57
CA ASP A 6 -6.66 6.24 4.04
C ASP A 6 -7.43 6.35 5.36
N LYS A 7 -7.78 7.56 5.76
CA LYS A 7 -8.58 7.81 6.96
C LYS A 7 -9.97 7.16 6.87
N GLU A 8 -10.57 7.13 5.68
CA GLU A 8 -11.90 6.61 5.42
C GLU A 8 -11.93 5.08 5.25
N HIS A 9 -10.85 4.48 4.77
CA HIS A 9 -10.75 3.06 4.40
C HIS A 9 -9.73 2.26 5.23
N GLY A 10 -9.37 2.73 6.43
CA GLY A 10 -8.29 2.14 7.23
C GLY A 10 -8.60 0.80 7.94
N SER A 11 -9.85 0.48 8.25
CA SER A 11 -10.15 -0.61 9.21
C SER A 11 -9.78 -2.01 8.73
N ASN A 12 -9.97 -2.35 7.45
CA ASN A 12 -9.57 -3.65 6.92
C ASN A 12 -8.05 -3.80 6.89
N PHE A 13 -7.35 -2.71 6.55
CA PHE A 13 -5.91 -2.64 6.56
C PHE A 13 -5.37 -2.78 7.98
N GLU A 14 -5.96 -2.09 8.96
CA GLU A 14 -5.60 -2.19 10.38
C GLU A 14 -5.80 -3.60 10.93
N TYR A 15 -6.91 -4.25 10.57
CA TYR A 15 -7.18 -5.62 11.01
C TYR A 15 -6.04 -6.58 10.60
N LEU A 16 -5.53 -6.44 9.38
CA LEU A 16 -4.49 -7.29 8.83
C LEU A 16 -3.08 -6.87 9.27
N THR A 17 -2.79 -5.57 9.31
CA THR A 17 -1.44 -5.04 9.52
C THR A 17 -1.18 -4.61 10.96
N GLY A 18 -2.21 -4.36 11.76
CA GLY A 18 -2.10 -3.86 13.12
C GLY A 18 -1.88 -2.35 13.26
N PHE A 19 -1.94 -1.58 12.17
CA PHE A 19 -1.87 -0.12 12.22
C PHE A 19 -2.71 0.53 11.11
N ILE A 20 -2.98 1.83 11.24
CA ILE A 20 -3.56 2.67 10.18
C ILE A 20 -2.53 3.69 9.67
N PRO A 21 -2.54 4.05 8.37
CA PRO A 21 -1.68 5.11 7.83
C PRO A 21 -1.92 6.50 8.42
N ARG A 22 -3.06 6.68 9.11
CA ARG A 22 -3.51 7.86 9.84
C ARG A 22 -3.69 9.11 8.97
N PHE A 23 -2.60 9.80 8.63
CA PHE A 23 -2.62 11.03 7.82
C PHE A 23 -2.04 10.82 6.41
N GLU A 24 -1.40 9.68 6.19
CA GLU A 24 -0.90 9.23 4.90
C GLU A 24 -1.85 8.20 4.28
N GLU A 25 -1.48 7.70 3.12
CA GLU A 25 -2.15 6.58 2.45
C GLU A 25 -1.27 5.32 2.52
N GLY A 26 -1.88 4.16 2.25
CA GLY A 26 -1.16 2.89 2.19
C GLY A 26 -1.88 1.86 1.34
N LEU A 27 -1.10 0.94 0.77
CA LEU A 27 -1.61 -0.28 0.16
C LEU A 27 -1.02 -1.50 0.84
N LEU A 28 -1.84 -2.53 1.00
CA LEU A 28 -1.40 -3.90 1.27
C LEU A 28 -1.75 -4.77 0.05
N VAL A 29 -0.73 -5.35 -0.57
CA VAL A 29 -0.88 -6.35 -1.62
C VAL A 29 -0.71 -7.73 -0.99
N LEU A 30 -1.70 -8.60 -1.19
CA LEU A 30 -1.69 -10.00 -0.76
C LEU A 30 -1.79 -10.92 -1.98
N ASN A 31 -0.72 -11.65 -2.26
CA ASN A 31 -0.65 -12.62 -3.35
C ASN A 31 -1.19 -14.00 -2.94
N LYS A 32 -1.51 -14.84 -3.94
CA LYS A 32 -2.14 -16.15 -3.71
C LYS A 32 -1.23 -17.14 -2.99
N ASP A 33 0.07 -16.99 -3.16
CA ASP A 33 1.13 -17.75 -2.48
C ASP A 33 1.33 -17.32 -1.02
N GLY A 34 0.63 -16.28 -0.58
CA GLY A 34 0.75 -15.72 0.77
C GLY A 34 1.82 -14.65 0.91
N ALA A 35 2.55 -14.30 -0.18
CA ALA A 35 3.45 -13.15 -0.15
C ALA A 35 2.66 -11.87 0.09
N THR A 36 3.18 -11.00 0.97
CA THR A 36 2.54 -9.73 1.30
C THR A 36 3.49 -8.58 1.15
N THR A 37 2.99 -7.46 0.64
CA THR A 37 3.80 -6.26 0.43
C THR A 37 3.01 -5.04 0.89
N LEU A 38 3.65 -4.22 1.73
CA LEU A 38 3.16 -2.92 2.14
C LEU A 38 3.78 -1.83 1.27
N ILE A 39 2.92 -0.98 0.68
CA ILE A 39 3.33 0.20 -0.07
C ILE A 39 2.93 1.42 0.77
N LEU A 40 3.90 2.14 1.31
CA LEU A 40 3.68 3.14 2.36
C LEU A 40 4.36 4.48 2.05
N GLY A 41 3.79 5.55 2.62
CA GLY A 41 4.43 6.86 2.73
C GLY A 41 5.48 6.93 3.84
N ASN A 42 6.19 8.05 3.90
CA ASN A 42 7.37 8.26 4.75
C ASN A 42 7.13 7.98 6.24
N GLU A 43 6.02 8.45 6.81
CA GLU A 43 5.78 8.33 8.26
C GLU A 43 5.49 6.89 8.69
N ASN A 44 4.98 6.07 7.76
CA ASN A 44 4.56 4.70 8.02
C ASN A 44 5.63 3.64 7.72
N LEU A 45 6.74 3.96 7.04
CA LEU A 45 7.80 2.97 6.70
C LEU A 45 8.28 2.15 7.91
N LYS A 46 8.50 2.83 9.04
CA LYS A 46 8.94 2.22 10.31
C LYS A 46 7.91 1.25 10.91
N LEU A 47 6.65 1.29 10.49
CA LEU A 47 5.60 0.45 11.05
C LEU A 47 5.59 -0.94 10.41
N CYS A 48 6.21 -1.13 9.23
CA CYS A 48 6.28 -2.42 8.56
C CYS A 48 6.91 -3.51 9.44
N GLN A 49 8.01 -3.19 10.15
CA GLN A 49 8.66 -4.13 11.08
C GLN A 49 7.82 -4.46 12.32
N HIS A 50 6.78 -3.68 12.60
CA HIS A 50 5.85 -3.88 13.71
C HIS A 50 4.48 -4.38 13.22
N ALA A 51 4.35 -4.66 11.92
CA ALA A 51 3.11 -5.14 11.35
C ALA A 51 2.79 -6.53 11.91
N ARG A 52 1.49 -6.79 12.10
CA ARG A 52 0.97 -8.08 12.57
C ARG A 52 1.31 -9.24 11.62
N ILE A 53 1.51 -8.94 10.34
CA ILE A 53 1.91 -9.89 9.30
C ILE A 53 3.30 -9.55 8.79
N SER A 54 4.05 -10.59 8.39
CA SER A 54 5.33 -10.40 7.70
C SER A 54 5.07 -9.87 6.28
N ALA A 55 5.64 -8.71 5.96
CA ALA A 55 5.46 -8.06 4.68
C ALA A 55 6.78 -7.48 4.17
N ASP A 56 6.96 -7.52 2.86
CA ASP A 56 7.95 -6.70 2.17
C ASP A 56 7.50 -5.23 2.17
N LEU A 57 8.45 -4.31 2.05
CA LEU A 57 8.19 -2.87 2.11
C LEU A 57 8.60 -2.18 0.81
N ILE A 58 7.66 -1.42 0.25
CA ILE A 58 7.92 -0.46 -0.83
C ILE A 58 7.57 0.94 -0.34
N HIS A 59 8.51 1.86 -0.50
CA HIS A 59 8.26 3.27 -0.29
C HIS A 59 7.60 3.88 -1.54
N TYR A 60 6.48 4.57 -1.35
CA TYR A 60 5.80 5.32 -2.40
C TYR A 60 5.52 6.76 -1.95
N PRO A 61 6.38 7.74 -2.33
CA PRO A 61 6.33 9.10 -1.80
C PRO A 61 4.98 9.80 -1.96
N ALA A 62 4.23 9.51 -3.03
CA ALA A 62 2.92 10.13 -3.29
C ALA A 62 1.83 9.75 -2.26
N PHE A 63 2.07 8.74 -1.42
CA PHE A 63 1.20 8.43 -0.27
C PHE A 63 1.55 9.21 0.99
N SER A 64 2.67 9.94 0.97
CA SER A 64 3.12 10.68 2.14
C SER A 64 2.41 12.03 2.27
N LEU A 65 2.66 12.72 3.38
CA LEU A 65 2.08 14.04 3.61
C LEU A 65 2.49 15.07 2.54
N PRO A 66 1.67 16.13 2.33
CA PRO A 66 2.02 17.24 1.45
C PRO A 66 3.38 17.86 1.79
N ASN A 67 4.10 18.34 0.78
CA ASN A 67 5.41 19.00 0.89
C ASN A 67 6.56 18.13 1.44
N GLN A 68 6.43 16.80 1.37
CA GLN A 68 7.55 15.90 1.62
C GLN A 68 8.34 15.58 0.34
N PRO A 69 9.61 15.16 0.45
CA PRO A 69 10.43 14.85 -0.73
C PRO A 69 9.84 13.71 -1.58
N LEU A 70 9.74 13.94 -2.89
CA LEU A 70 9.27 12.95 -3.89
C LEU A 70 10.43 12.21 -4.60
N ALA A 71 11.60 12.13 -3.97
CA ALA A 71 12.76 11.52 -4.58
C ALA A 71 12.54 10.01 -4.79
N GLY A 72 12.88 9.52 -5.99
CA GLY A 72 12.74 8.09 -6.32
C GLY A 72 11.32 7.65 -6.68
N GLU A 73 10.45 8.58 -7.08
CA GLU A 73 9.12 8.24 -7.60
C GLU A 73 9.21 7.27 -8.79
N GLN A 74 8.54 6.14 -8.64
CA GLN A 74 8.20 5.21 -9.70
C GLN A 74 6.69 5.24 -9.90
N LYS A 75 6.19 4.95 -11.10
CA LYS A 75 4.74 4.88 -11.30
C LYS A 75 4.17 3.73 -10.50
N LEU A 76 3.02 3.93 -9.86
CA LEU A 76 2.34 2.85 -9.15
C LEU A 76 2.05 1.63 -10.05
N SER A 77 1.82 1.85 -11.35
CA SER A 77 1.68 0.77 -12.33
C SER A 77 2.93 -0.10 -12.43
N GLN A 78 4.12 0.49 -12.38
CA GLN A 78 5.40 -0.26 -12.44
C GLN A 78 5.61 -1.09 -11.17
N ILE A 79 5.20 -0.55 -10.02
CA ILE A 79 5.19 -1.33 -8.77
C ILE A 79 4.27 -2.55 -8.95
N PHE A 80 3.05 -2.34 -9.46
CA PHE A 80 2.11 -3.44 -9.67
C PHE A 80 2.58 -4.48 -10.68
N GLU A 81 3.24 -4.08 -11.77
CA GLU A 81 3.87 -4.99 -12.74
C GLU A 81 4.92 -5.90 -12.09
N THR A 82 5.55 -5.49 -10.99
CA THR A 82 6.52 -6.31 -10.25
C THR A 82 5.91 -7.18 -9.16
N LEU A 83 4.78 -6.76 -8.59
CA LEU A 83 4.15 -7.42 -7.44
C LEU A 83 3.03 -8.37 -7.81
N LEU A 84 2.29 -8.07 -8.87
CA LEU A 84 1.12 -8.84 -9.25
C LEU A 84 1.54 -9.98 -10.18
N ASP A 85 1.03 -11.16 -9.85
CA ASP A 85 1.18 -12.34 -10.68
C ASP A 85 0.47 -12.10 -12.02
N ASP A 86 1.22 -12.09 -13.13
CA ASP A 86 0.71 -11.94 -14.49
C ASP A 86 -0.33 -13.03 -14.87
N THR A 87 -0.33 -14.16 -14.16
CA THR A 87 -1.32 -15.23 -14.35
C THR A 87 -2.62 -14.99 -13.58
N ALA A 88 -2.66 -13.98 -12.70
CA ALA A 88 -3.85 -13.61 -11.95
C ALA A 88 -4.90 -12.96 -12.87
N GLN A 89 -5.89 -13.74 -13.29
CA GLN A 89 -6.97 -13.24 -14.15
C GLN A 89 -7.87 -12.18 -13.49
N LYS A 90 -7.87 -12.08 -12.16
CA LYS A 90 -8.73 -11.17 -11.39
C LYS A 90 -8.05 -10.71 -10.11
N ILE A 91 -8.21 -9.43 -9.80
CA ILE A 91 -7.72 -8.80 -8.57
C ILE A 91 -8.92 -8.28 -7.80
N GLY A 92 -9.08 -8.75 -6.56
CA GLY A 92 -10.06 -8.18 -5.62
C GLY A 92 -9.47 -6.95 -4.94
N ILE A 93 -10.25 -5.88 -4.85
CA ILE A 93 -9.86 -4.60 -4.27
C ILE A 93 -10.76 -4.32 -3.06
N VAL A 94 -10.16 -3.82 -1.98
CA VAL A 94 -10.85 -3.37 -0.77
C VAL A 94 -10.44 -1.93 -0.49
N GLY A 95 -11.43 -1.06 -0.33
CA GLY A 95 -11.19 0.39 -0.25
C GLY A 95 -11.00 1.02 -1.64
N TRP A 96 -11.14 2.34 -1.70
CA TRP A 96 -10.98 3.10 -2.94
C TRP A 96 -10.72 4.56 -2.63
N LYS A 97 -10.13 5.27 -3.59
CA LYS A 97 -10.10 6.73 -3.61
C LYS A 97 -10.33 7.18 -5.03
N MET A 98 -11.05 8.28 -5.19
CA MET A 98 -11.11 8.94 -6.48
C MET A 98 -9.73 9.54 -6.77
N PHE A 99 -9.02 8.96 -7.71
CA PHE A 99 -7.70 9.42 -8.14
C PHE A 99 -7.85 10.21 -9.43
N THR A 100 -7.51 11.50 -9.41
CA THR A 100 -7.72 12.42 -10.56
C THR A 100 -6.43 12.94 -11.18
N THR A 101 -5.27 12.42 -10.78
CA THR A 101 -4.00 12.82 -11.41
C THR A 101 -3.84 12.07 -12.72
N GLN A 102 -4.05 12.79 -13.83
CA GLN A 102 -3.53 12.43 -15.16
C GLN A 102 -2.05 12.80 -15.25
#